data_AF-A0A562TJB7-F1
#
_entry.id   AF-A0A562TJB7-F1
#
_cell.length_a   1.000
_cell.length_b   1.000
_cell.length_c   1.000
_cell.angle_alpha   90.00
_cell.angle_beta   90.00
_cell.angle_gamma   90.00
#
_symmetry.space_group_name_H-M   'P 1'
#
loop_
_entity.id
_entity.type
_entity.pdbx_description
1 polymer ?
#
loop_
_entity_poly.entity_id
_entity_poly.type
_entity_poly.pdbx_seq_one_letter_code
_entity_poly.pdbx_strand_id
1 'polypeptide(L)'
;MSDETTGKAPKAAAPQKPAKKPASAKPANGRSAKASTPQSSETKSRATKTSAAKAPAQKKTARAKAVPVDPASADKAVKKPAAKPAATRTTAARKTAAKKTARKPAPHIRKAPVHGTITGPLVMIGLGSIGKGALPLIERHFEFDAKRFTVIDPVDTDAKLVTDRGYAFQKAALTPDNYKEILTPLLTEGKGQGFVVNLSVDTSSLDIMKLCRKLGVLYIDTVVEPWPGFYFDDKASAADRTNYALRETVRKEKKKNPGGTTAVSCCGANPGMVSWFVKQALLDIAADLGLKAKTPDSQKGWAKLMKKAGVKGIHIAERDTQRATAPKPMDEFWNTWSVEGFLSEGFQPAELGWGTHERWKPKNAHEHKKGCRAAIYLEQPGASTRVRTWCPTPGAQYGFLVTHNEAISIADYFTVEEGKKLKFRPTCHYAYHPANVAVLSLHELFGSAGKVQDKLHVLDEREIQDGTDELGVLLYGHKKNAYWYGSQLSIEETRKLAPYQNATGLQVTSAVLAGMVWALENPEAGIVETDEMDHARCLEIQKPYLGPVKGYYTDWTPLDGRPGFFPEDLDETDPWQFKNILVR
;
A
#
# COMPACT_ATOMS: atom_id res chain seq x y z
N MET A 1 -3.40 -40.53 44.06
CA MET A 1 -4.26 -41.73 44.12
C MET A 1 -4.36 -42.25 42.69
N SER A 2 -3.54 -43.17 42.19
CA SER A 2 -3.02 -44.47 42.70
C SER A 2 -3.81 -45.65 42.10
N ASP A 3 -3.23 -46.71 41.51
CA ASP A 3 -1.85 -47.09 41.12
C ASP A 3 -1.97 -47.98 39.85
N GLU A 4 -1.06 -48.03 38.88
CA GLU A 4 0.29 -48.63 38.81
C GLU A 4 0.38 -50.18 38.93
N THR A 5 1.21 -50.78 38.04
CA THR A 5 2.04 -52.03 38.12
C THR A 5 1.95 -52.93 36.87
N THR A 6 2.94 -53.76 36.48
CA THR A 6 4.41 -53.59 36.42
C THR A 6 5.05 -54.61 35.43
N GLY A 7 5.98 -54.18 34.56
CA GLY A 7 7.12 -55.01 34.08
C GLY A 7 6.99 -55.70 32.70
N LYS A 8 8.08 -56.28 32.14
CA LYS A 8 9.51 -56.28 32.57
C LYS A 8 10.42 -56.70 31.37
N ALA A 9 11.64 -56.15 31.25
CA ALA A 9 12.65 -56.55 30.24
C ALA A 9 13.74 -57.46 30.85
N PRO A 10 14.61 -58.13 30.05
CA PRO A 10 15.96 -57.56 29.82
C PRO A 10 16.76 -58.01 28.55
N LYS A 11 17.74 -57.17 28.12
CA LYS A 11 19.16 -57.44 27.70
C LYS A 11 19.52 -58.55 26.65
N ALA A 12 20.64 -58.51 25.91
CA ALA A 12 21.63 -57.47 25.52
C ALA A 12 22.69 -58.04 24.51
N ALA A 13 23.68 -57.21 24.15
CA ALA A 13 25.03 -57.52 23.60
C ALA A 13 25.28 -57.52 22.08
N ALA A 14 26.48 -57.04 21.73
CA ALA A 14 27.19 -57.13 20.45
C ALA A 14 28.60 -57.72 20.72
N PRO A 15 29.50 -57.96 19.72
CA PRO A 15 30.56 -56.94 19.49
C PRO A 15 31.28 -56.90 18.10
N GLN A 16 31.87 -55.71 17.84
CA GLN A 16 33.22 -55.43 17.27
C GLN A 16 33.63 -55.61 15.78
N LYS A 17 34.66 -54.80 15.43
CA LYS A 17 35.51 -54.77 14.21
C LYS A 17 36.91 -55.32 14.55
N PRO A 18 37.79 -55.63 13.57
CA PRO A 18 38.83 -54.66 13.12
C PRO A 18 39.06 -54.70 11.57
N ALA A 19 39.49 -53.68 10.81
CA ALA A 19 40.36 -52.49 10.97
C ALA A 19 41.85 -52.69 10.59
N LYS A 20 42.35 -51.96 9.56
CA LYS A 20 43.71 -51.36 9.48
C LYS A 20 43.94 -50.41 8.27
N LYS A 21 45.05 -49.63 8.35
CA LYS A 21 45.63 -48.61 7.44
C LYS A 21 47.09 -49.04 7.11
N PRO A 22 47.85 -48.51 6.11
CA PRO A 22 48.42 -47.13 6.03
C PRO A 22 48.34 -46.49 4.60
N ALA A 23 48.65 -45.22 4.28
CA ALA A 23 49.91 -44.41 4.23
C ALA A 23 51.04 -44.98 3.32
N SER A 24 51.86 -44.21 2.56
CA SER A 24 52.04 -42.73 2.40
C SER A 24 52.01 -42.30 0.89
N ALA A 25 52.79 -41.44 0.20
CA ALA A 25 54.05 -40.66 0.39
C ALA A 25 54.16 -39.43 -0.60
N LYS A 26 55.36 -38.82 -0.74
CA LYS A 26 55.82 -37.85 -1.78
C LYS A 26 57.31 -38.16 -2.10
N PRO A 27 57.85 -38.02 -3.33
CA PRO A 27 58.57 -36.79 -3.78
C PRO A 27 58.55 -36.60 -5.34
N ALA A 28 59.55 -36.00 -6.00
CA ALA A 28 59.81 -34.55 -6.21
C ALA A 28 60.85 -34.29 -7.35
N ASN A 29 60.84 -33.09 -7.96
CA ASN A 29 61.90 -32.44 -8.81
C ASN A 29 62.28 -33.02 -10.20
N GLY A 30 62.67 -32.16 -11.17
CA GLY A 30 63.11 -32.62 -12.51
C GLY A 30 63.86 -31.73 -13.55
N ARG A 31 63.71 -30.38 -13.62
CA ARG A 31 64.35 -29.48 -14.65
C ARG A 31 63.86 -29.70 -16.12
N SER A 32 64.10 -28.83 -17.13
CA SER A 32 65.05 -27.70 -17.28
C SER A 32 64.56 -26.50 -18.16
N ALA A 33 65.03 -25.28 -17.81
CA ALA A 33 65.52 -24.12 -18.60
C ALA A 33 64.93 -23.75 -20.00
N LYS A 34 64.88 -22.47 -20.44
CA LYS A 34 65.64 -21.22 -20.14
C LYS A 34 64.67 -20.01 -19.98
N ALA A 35 64.90 -19.02 -19.09
CA ALA A 35 65.58 -17.72 -19.28
C ALA A 35 65.07 -16.85 -20.47
N SER A 36 64.92 -15.51 -20.39
CA SER A 36 65.59 -14.53 -19.51
C SER A 36 64.79 -13.23 -19.20
N THR A 37 64.98 -12.70 -17.98
CA THR A 37 64.79 -11.28 -17.52
C THR A 37 66.17 -10.54 -17.53
N PRO A 38 66.40 -9.32 -16.98
CA PRO A 38 65.54 -8.31 -16.30
C PRO A 38 65.73 -6.82 -16.75
N GLN A 39 64.95 -5.89 -16.17
CA GLN A 39 65.32 -4.60 -15.50
C GLN A 39 64.00 -3.85 -15.20
N SER A 40 63.62 -3.48 -13.96
CA SER A 40 64.13 -2.41 -13.05
C SER A 40 64.16 -1.01 -13.70
N SER A 41 63.60 0.04 -13.12
CA SER A 41 63.78 0.49 -11.72
C SER A 41 62.58 1.24 -11.08
N GLU A 42 62.68 1.55 -9.78
CA GLU A 42 61.80 2.48 -9.06
C GLU A 42 62.18 3.96 -9.30
N THR A 43 61.25 4.90 -9.01
CA THR A 43 61.62 6.17 -8.35
C THR A 43 60.43 6.86 -7.67
N LYS A 44 60.69 7.71 -6.67
CA LYS A 44 59.69 8.51 -5.91
C LYS A 44 60.05 10.00 -5.93
N SER A 45 59.08 10.87 -6.28
CA SER A 45 58.98 12.26 -5.84
C SER A 45 57.54 12.73 -6.12
N ARG A 46 56.76 13.28 -5.18
CA ARG A 46 56.87 14.43 -4.25
C ARG A 46 56.35 15.73 -4.88
N ALA A 47 55.34 16.29 -4.23
CA ALA A 47 54.45 17.33 -4.75
C ALA A 47 55.07 18.73 -4.94
N THR A 48 54.43 19.50 -5.83
CA THR A 48 54.44 20.97 -5.85
C THR A 48 53.00 21.50 -5.84
N LYS A 49 52.83 22.73 -5.31
CA LYS A 49 51.56 23.48 -5.37
C LYS A 49 51.54 24.38 -6.61
N THR A 50 50.39 24.57 -7.21
CA THR A 50 50.06 25.77 -8.01
C THR A 50 48.64 26.23 -7.69
N SER A 51 48.36 27.52 -7.91
CA SER A 51 47.19 28.22 -7.37
C SER A 51 46.36 28.90 -8.46
N ALA A 52 45.05 28.93 -8.23
CA ALA A 52 44.09 29.93 -8.68
C ALA A 52 44.12 30.40 -10.16
N ALA A 53 43.08 29.99 -10.91
CA ALA A 53 42.50 30.77 -11.99
C ALA A 53 40.98 30.87 -11.76
N LYS A 54 40.34 31.94 -12.25
CA LYS A 54 38.94 32.31 -11.97
C LYS A 54 38.19 32.55 -13.30
N ALA A 55 36.86 32.54 -13.23
CA ALA A 55 35.93 33.03 -14.28
C ALA A 55 35.79 32.12 -15.53
N PRO A 56 34.74 32.32 -16.37
CA PRO A 56 33.66 33.31 -16.27
C PRO A 56 32.25 32.73 -16.11
N ALA A 57 31.32 33.57 -15.67
CA ALA A 57 29.89 33.27 -15.71
C ALA A 57 29.30 33.54 -17.12
N GLN A 58 28.39 32.68 -17.54
CA GLN A 58 27.53 32.85 -18.73
C GLN A 58 26.16 32.21 -18.43
N LYS A 59 25.04 32.67 -18.97
CA LYS A 59 24.65 34.01 -19.48
C LYS A 59 23.11 34.02 -19.44
N LYS A 60 22.46 35.11 -19.00
CA LYS A 60 20.99 35.20 -19.06
C LYS A 60 20.55 35.27 -20.53
N THR A 61 19.82 34.26 -21.02
CA THR A 61 19.08 34.35 -22.28
C THR A 61 17.75 35.07 -22.04
N ALA A 62 17.40 36.00 -22.94
CA ALA A 62 16.20 36.81 -22.79
C ALA A 62 14.97 36.12 -23.41
N ARG A 63 13.78 36.34 -22.83
CA ARG A 63 12.51 35.99 -23.46
C ARG A 63 12.37 36.72 -24.80
N ALA A 64 12.14 35.99 -25.88
CA ALA A 64 11.53 36.57 -27.08
C ALA A 64 10.08 36.94 -26.77
N LYS A 65 9.59 38.05 -27.34
CA LYS A 65 8.19 38.47 -27.21
C LYS A 65 7.34 37.75 -28.25
N ALA A 66 6.24 37.12 -27.82
CA ALA A 66 5.18 36.70 -28.73
C ALA A 66 4.35 37.92 -29.17
N VAL A 67 3.84 37.88 -30.40
CA VAL A 67 2.94 38.91 -30.97
C VAL A 67 1.50 38.52 -30.62
N PRO A 68 0.64 39.45 -30.17
CA PRO A 68 -0.78 39.16 -29.95
C PRO A 68 -1.51 39.01 -31.29
N VAL A 69 -2.42 38.04 -31.37
CA VAL A 69 -3.38 37.90 -32.48
C VAL A 69 -4.77 38.26 -31.96
N ASP A 70 -5.43 39.17 -32.67
CA ASP A 70 -6.72 39.77 -32.28
C ASP A 70 -7.84 39.24 -33.20
N PRO A 71 -8.96 38.72 -32.65
CA PRO A 71 -10.14 38.37 -33.44
C PRO A 71 -11.36 39.23 -33.07
N ALA A 72 -11.66 40.22 -33.92
CA ALA A 72 -12.88 41.03 -33.82
C ALA A 72 -13.82 40.82 -35.04
N SER A 73 -15.12 40.98 -34.81
CA SER A 73 -16.24 41.00 -35.79
C SER A 73 -16.64 39.65 -36.45
N ALA A 74 -17.88 39.43 -36.88
CA ALA A 74 -19.18 39.96 -36.41
C ALA A 74 -20.37 39.12 -36.93
N ASP A 75 -21.45 39.11 -36.15
CA ASP A 75 -22.87 38.82 -36.45
C ASP A 75 -23.32 38.07 -37.73
N LYS A 76 -24.24 37.11 -37.51
CA LYS A 76 -25.51 37.10 -38.27
C LYS A 76 -26.69 36.47 -37.51
N ALA A 77 -27.66 37.32 -37.19
CA ALA A 77 -29.01 37.01 -36.70
C ALA A 77 -29.90 36.48 -37.86
N VAL A 78 -31.12 35.92 -37.72
CA VAL A 78 -31.97 35.50 -36.59
C VAL A 78 -33.15 34.65 -37.16
N LYS A 79 -33.79 33.77 -36.36
CA LYS A 79 -35.28 33.58 -36.29
C LYS A 79 -35.72 32.37 -35.45
N LYS A 80 -36.53 32.63 -34.41
CA LYS A 80 -37.55 31.72 -33.85
C LYS A 80 -38.94 32.21 -34.30
N PRO A 81 -39.92 31.32 -34.53
CA PRO A 81 -41.34 31.64 -34.39
C PRO A 81 -41.86 31.33 -32.98
N ALA A 82 -42.98 31.93 -32.59
CA ALA A 82 -43.65 31.72 -31.30
C ALA A 82 -45.03 31.03 -31.47
N ALA A 83 -45.56 30.46 -30.38
CA ALA A 83 -46.79 29.64 -30.38
C ALA A 83 -48.08 30.42 -30.10
N LYS A 84 -49.24 29.89 -30.55
CA LYS A 84 -50.62 30.18 -30.10
C LYS A 84 -51.63 29.17 -30.74
N PRO A 85 -52.92 29.06 -30.32
CA PRO A 85 -53.32 28.18 -29.21
C PRO A 85 -54.59 27.31 -29.47
N ALA A 86 -55.18 26.74 -28.40
CA ALA A 86 -56.46 26.02 -28.33
C ALA A 86 -56.46 24.57 -28.90
N ALA A 87 -57.37 23.65 -28.53
CA ALA A 87 -58.63 23.78 -27.81
C ALA A 87 -58.92 22.64 -26.79
N THR A 88 -60.05 22.72 -26.09
CA THR A 88 -60.49 21.81 -25.01
C THR A 88 -61.23 20.57 -25.48
N ARG A 89 -61.15 19.47 -24.72
CA ARG A 89 -62.27 18.52 -24.53
C ARG A 89 -62.22 17.83 -23.17
N THR A 90 -63.37 17.33 -22.71
CA THR A 90 -63.65 16.94 -21.32
C THR A 90 -63.74 15.42 -21.13
N THR A 91 -63.63 14.94 -19.88
CA THR A 91 -64.63 14.00 -19.30
C THR A 91 -64.45 13.76 -17.78
N ALA A 92 -65.59 13.50 -17.12
CA ALA A 92 -65.79 12.68 -15.93
C ALA A 92 -64.80 12.77 -14.74
N ALA A 93 -65.19 13.52 -13.70
CA ALA A 93 -64.70 13.28 -12.34
C ALA A 93 -65.42 12.07 -11.71
N ARG A 94 -64.70 11.19 -11.02
CA ARG A 94 -65.28 10.13 -10.17
C ARG A 94 -64.62 10.13 -8.80
N LYS A 95 -65.39 10.49 -7.75
CA LYS A 95 -64.90 10.50 -6.37
C LYS A 95 -64.62 9.06 -5.90
N THR A 96 -63.43 8.82 -5.35
CA THR A 96 -63.14 7.68 -4.46
C THR A 96 -62.43 8.22 -3.21
N ALA A 97 -62.70 7.61 -2.05
CA ALA A 97 -62.33 8.19 -0.76
C ALA A 97 -60.84 8.02 -0.43
N ALA A 98 -60.23 9.07 0.11
CA ALA A 98 -58.84 9.06 0.57
C ALA A 98 -58.69 8.20 1.84
N LYS A 99 -58.31 6.92 1.68
CA LYS A 99 -57.72 6.14 2.78
C LYS A 99 -56.40 6.80 3.19
N LYS A 100 -56.35 7.34 4.42
CA LYS A 100 -55.09 7.76 5.06
C LYS A 100 -54.21 6.52 5.28
N THR A 101 -53.34 6.20 4.32
CA THR A 101 -52.21 5.31 4.57
C THR A 101 -51.28 6.01 5.55
N ALA A 102 -51.15 5.46 6.76
CA ALA A 102 -50.18 5.97 7.72
C ALA A 102 -48.78 5.88 7.10
N ARG A 103 -48.15 7.04 6.90
CA ARG A 103 -46.77 7.13 6.41
C ARG A 103 -45.90 6.38 7.41
N LYS A 104 -45.28 5.26 7.01
CA LYS A 104 -44.32 4.55 7.87
C LYS A 104 -43.32 5.58 8.40
N PRO A 105 -42.94 5.53 9.69
CA PRO A 105 -41.86 6.37 10.17
C PRO A 105 -40.62 6.10 9.32
N ALA A 106 -39.83 7.15 9.06
CA ALA A 106 -38.50 6.96 8.50
C ALA A 106 -37.73 5.96 9.38
N PRO A 107 -36.90 5.07 8.80
CA PRO A 107 -36.12 4.15 9.61
C PRO A 107 -35.32 4.96 10.63
N HIS A 108 -35.43 4.60 11.91
CA HIS A 108 -34.68 5.29 12.97
C HIS A 108 -33.20 5.24 12.61
N ILE A 109 -32.62 6.41 12.28
CA ILE A 109 -31.18 6.56 12.11
C ILE A 109 -30.59 6.29 13.48
N ARG A 110 -30.13 5.05 13.70
CA ARG A 110 -29.39 4.70 14.90
C ARG A 110 -28.15 5.60 14.91
N LYS A 111 -27.93 6.33 16.02
CA LYS A 111 -26.69 7.07 16.22
C LYS A 111 -25.53 6.10 15.99
N ALA A 112 -24.53 6.51 15.21
CA ALA A 112 -23.37 5.69 14.95
C ALA A 112 -22.69 5.28 16.27
N PRO A 113 -22.13 4.06 16.36
CA PRO A 113 -21.45 3.61 17.57
C PRO A 113 -20.19 4.45 17.81
N VAL A 114 -20.06 5.02 19.01
CA VAL A 114 -18.77 5.51 19.50
C VAL A 114 -17.92 4.30 19.85
N HIS A 115 -16.69 4.25 19.36
CA HIS A 115 -15.77 3.13 19.50
C HIS A 115 -14.65 3.40 20.53
N GLY A 116 -14.45 4.66 20.95
CA GLY A 116 -13.51 5.01 22.01
C GLY A 116 -13.50 6.49 22.35
N THR A 117 -12.71 6.85 23.36
CA THR A 117 -12.53 8.23 23.84
C THR A 117 -11.05 8.59 23.80
N ILE A 118 -10.67 9.61 23.03
CA ILE A 118 -9.31 10.16 22.98
C ILE A 118 -9.20 11.19 24.11
N THR A 119 -8.36 10.90 25.11
CA THR A 119 -8.34 11.66 26.37
C THR A 119 -7.34 12.82 26.34
N GLY A 120 -6.24 12.67 25.62
CA GLY A 120 -5.25 13.71 25.34
C GLY A 120 -5.53 14.51 24.07
N PRO A 121 -4.52 15.23 23.55
CA PRO A 121 -4.60 15.94 22.28
C PRO A 121 -4.77 15.01 21.08
N LEU A 122 -5.54 15.43 20.08
CA LEU A 122 -5.63 14.80 18.78
C LEU A 122 -4.94 15.70 17.76
N VAL A 123 -3.96 15.17 17.02
CA VAL A 123 -3.28 15.90 15.94
C VAL A 123 -3.37 15.10 14.65
N MET A 124 -3.99 15.69 13.63
CA MET A 124 -3.99 15.14 12.27
C MET A 124 -2.97 15.90 11.41
N ILE A 125 -2.11 15.17 10.70
CA ILE A 125 -1.08 15.73 9.83
C ILE A 125 -1.51 15.42 8.40
N GLY A 126 -1.71 16.43 7.57
CA GLY A 126 -2.29 16.32 6.23
C GLY A 126 -3.81 16.51 6.20
N LEU A 127 -4.27 17.37 5.27
CA LEU A 127 -5.67 17.63 4.91
C LEU A 127 -5.91 17.38 3.40
N GLY A 128 -5.14 16.47 2.81
CA GLY A 128 -5.38 15.90 1.48
C GLY A 128 -6.67 15.08 1.40
N SER A 129 -6.87 14.30 0.34
CA SER A 129 -8.09 13.49 0.15
C SER A 129 -8.39 12.58 1.33
N ILE A 130 -7.37 11.91 1.88
CA ILE A 130 -7.51 11.00 3.02
C ILE A 130 -7.79 11.78 4.32
N GLY A 131 -7.12 12.90 4.58
CA GLY A 131 -7.40 13.75 5.75
C GLY A 131 -8.83 14.30 5.75
N LYS A 132 -9.31 14.77 4.60
CA LYS A 132 -10.70 15.24 4.42
C LYS A 132 -11.73 14.14 4.62
N GLY A 133 -11.41 12.91 4.19
CA GLY A 133 -12.29 11.76 4.38
C GLY A 133 -12.26 11.14 5.79
N ALA A 134 -11.12 11.21 6.49
CA ALA A 134 -10.96 10.70 7.85
C ALA A 134 -11.66 11.57 8.90
N LEU A 135 -11.60 12.89 8.75
CA LEU A 135 -12.24 13.87 9.65
C LEU A 135 -13.71 13.51 10.02
N PRO A 136 -14.66 13.31 9.07
CA PRO A 136 -16.05 12.96 9.38
C PRO A 136 -16.27 11.52 9.90
N LEU A 137 -15.25 10.66 9.87
CA LEU A 137 -15.28 9.36 10.55
C LEU A 137 -14.79 9.47 12.00
N ILE A 138 -13.75 10.28 12.24
CA ILE A 138 -13.24 10.60 13.58
C ILE A 138 -14.35 11.26 14.43
N GLU A 139 -14.99 12.32 13.90
CA GLU A 139 -16.14 13.00 14.54
C GLU A 139 -17.30 12.07 14.90
N ARG A 140 -17.48 11.00 14.12
CA ARG A 140 -18.63 10.09 14.20
C ARG A 140 -18.42 8.99 15.23
N HIS A 141 -17.16 8.59 15.45
CA HIS A 141 -16.81 7.37 16.15
C HIS A 141 -15.94 7.57 17.40
N PHE A 142 -15.35 8.75 17.62
CA PHE A 142 -14.57 9.04 18.83
C PHE A 142 -15.17 10.20 19.61
N GLU A 143 -15.14 10.07 20.93
CA GLU A 143 -15.28 11.21 21.84
C GLU A 143 -13.90 11.84 22.07
N PHE A 144 -13.79 13.15 21.89
CA PHE A 144 -12.54 13.90 22.09
C PHE A 144 -12.84 15.36 22.46
N ASP A 145 -11.85 16.05 23.01
CA ASP A 145 -11.94 17.48 23.30
C ASP A 145 -11.68 18.29 22.03
N ALA A 146 -12.73 18.90 21.48
CA ALA A 146 -12.67 19.73 20.28
C ALA A 146 -11.62 20.86 20.35
N LYS A 147 -11.31 21.37 21.55
CA LYS A 147 -10.31 22.44 21.73
C LYS A 147 -8.87 21.95 21.57
N ARG A 148 -8.65 20.63 21.70
CA ARG A 148 -7.36 19.96 21.58
C ARG A 148 -7.31 19.06 20.34
N PHE A 149 -8.12 19.36 19.32
CA PHE A 149 -7.96 18.82 17.98
C PHE A 149 -7.31 19.86 17.06
N THR A 150 -6.08 19.58 16.62
CA THR A 150 -5.33 20.39 15.66
C THR A 150 -5.09 19.62 14.37
N VAL A 151 -5.29 20.27 13.23
CA VAL A 151 -4.90 19.78 11.90
C VAL A 151 -3.71 20.61 11.39
N ILE A 152 -2.68 19.95 10.87
CA ILE A 152 -1.46 20.58 10.35
C ILE A 152 -1.33 20.26 8.86
N ASP A 153 -1.31 21.27 8.01
CA ASP A 153 -1.05 21.13 6.57
C ASP A 153 -0.44 22.44 6.00
N PRO A 154 0.53 22.41 5.08
CA PRO A 154 1.02 23.63 4.42
C PRO A 154 0.00 24.34 3.53
N VAL A 155 -1.04 23.64 3.06
CA VAL A 155 -2.07 24.12 2.14
C VAL A 155 -3.38 24.39 2.89
N ASP A 156 -3.88 25.62 2.80
CA ASP A 156 -5.05 26.12 3.55
C ASP A 156 -6.33 26.24 2.72
N THR A 157 -6.35 25.73 1.47
CA THR A 157 -7.53 25.79 0.57
C THR A 157 -8.77 25.15 1.20
N ASP A 158 -8.57 24.04 1.91
CA ASP A 158 -9.63 23.28 2.58
C ASP A 158 -9.69 23.53 4.10
N ALA A 159 -8.90 24.46 4.65
CA ALA A 159 -8.80 24.70 6.10
C ALA A 159 -10.16 24.99 6.77
N LYS A 160 -11.13 25.53 6.03
CA LYS A 160 -12.51 25.73 6.51
C LYS A 160 -13.24 24.45 6.89
N LEU A 161 -12.89 23.30 6.28
CA LEU A 161 -13.41 21.99 6.71
C LEU A 161 -13.01 21.65 8.16
N VAL A 162 -12.00 22.33 8.71
CA VAL A 162 -11.50 22.20 10.09
C VAL A 162 -11.99 23.37 10.95
N THR A 163 -11.74 24.62 10.53
CA THR A 163 -12.03 25.81 11.36
C THR A 163 -13.52 26.04 11.59
N ASP A 164 -14.38 25.73 10.61
CA ASP A 164 -15.82 25.97 10.73
C ASP A 164 -16.50 24.96 11.69
N ARG A 165 -15.74 23.95 12.16
CA ARG A 165 -16.11 22.99 13.23
C ARG A 165 -15.62 23.42 14.62
N GLY A 166 -14.81 24.48 14.71
CA GLY A 166 -14.16 24.93 15.94
C GLY A 166 -12.86 24.20 16.28
N TYR A 167 -12.28 23.42 15.36
CA TYR A 167 -10.97 22.78 15.52
C TYR A 167 -9.85 23.73 15.07
N ALA A 168 -8.64 23.53 15.60
CA ALA A 168 -7.49 24.34 15.21
C ALA A 168 -6.91 23.88 13.87
N PHE A 169 -6.54 24.83 13.01
CA PHE A 169 -5.78 24.57 11.79
C PHE A 169 -4.45 25.33 11.83
N GLN A 170 -3.32 24.64 11.70
CA GLN A 170 -1.99 25.22 11.68
C GLN A 170 -1.38 25.07 10.28
N LYS A 171 -1.24 26.21 9.58
CA LYS A 171 -0.62 26.24 8.26
C LYS A 171 0.90 26.07 8.35
N ALA A 172 1.39 24.83 8.21
CA ALA A 172 2.82 24.52 8.28
C ALA A 172 3.18 23.24 7.53
N ALA A 173 4.29 23.27 6.80
CA ALA A 173 5.01 22.05 6.41
C ALA A 173 5.85 21.57 7.60
N LEU A 174 5.77 20.28 7.93
CA LEU A 174 6.70 19.66 8.86
C LEU A 174 8.01 19.33 8.13
N THR A 175 9.14 19.59 8.77
CA THR A 175 10.49 19.39 8.21
C THR A 175 11.40 18.71 9.24
N PRO A 176 12.56 18.16 8.84
CA PRO A 176 13.53 17.57 9.78
C PRO A 176 13.92 18.49 10.94
N ASP A 177 13.93 19.80 10.68
CA ASP A 177 14.34 20.84 11.64
C ASP A 177 13.18 21.22 12.57
N ASN A 178 11.97 21.45 12.04
CA ASN A 178 10.87 22.06 12.80
C ASN A 178 9.92 21.06 13.50
N TYR A 179 9.88 19.77 13.10
CA TYR A 179 8.77 18.89 13.49
C TYR A 179 8.64 18.69 15.00
N LYS A 180 9.76 18.70 15.73
CA LYS A 180 9.76 18.59 17.20
C LYS A 180 9.26 19.85 17.87
N GLU A 181 9.60 21.02 17.33
CA GLU A 181 9.22 22.32 17.89
C GLU A 181 7.73 22.59 17.69
N ILE A 182 7.17 22.16 16.54
CA ILE A 182 5.74 22.22 16.24
C ILE A 182 4.95 21.16 17.03
N LEU A 183 5.34 19.89 16.96
CA LEU A 183 4.53 18.81 17.52
C LEU A 183 4.65 18.69 19.05
N THR A 184 5.83 18.89 19.66
CA THR A 184 5.98 18.60 21.10
C THR A 184 5.01 19.42 21.98
N PRO A 185 4.78 20.72 21.77
CA PRO A 185 3.79 21.50 22.53
C PRO A 185 2.36 20.97 22.36
N LEU A 186 1.94 20.70 21.11
CA LEU A 186 0.60 20.18 20.80
C LEU A 186 0.37 18.80 21.44
N LEU A 187 1.36 17.91 21.33
CA LEU A 187 1.29 16.53 21.82
C LEU A 187 1.45 16.39 23.34
N THR A 188 1.77 17.48 24.05
CA THR A 188 1.87 17.51 25.52
C THR A 188 0.82 18.40 26.18
N GLU A 189 -0.21 18.83 25.45
CA GLU A 189 -1.24 19.73 25.97
C GLU A 189 -2.22 19.06 26.96
N GLY A 190 -2.11 19.45 28.22
CA GLY A 190 -3.07 19.11 29.28
C GLY A 190 -2.82 17.74 29.91
N LYS A 191 -3.80 16.84 29.81
CA LYS A 191 -3.78 15.49 30.40
C LYS A 191 -4.46 14.48 29.47
N GLY A 192 -4.20 13.20 29.72
CA GLY A 192 -4.70 12.07 28.93
C GLY A 192 -3.69 11.60 27.88
N GLN A 193 -3.99 10.49 27.21
CA GLN A 193 -3.18 9.96 26.12
C GLN A 193 -3.63 10.59 24.80
N GLY A 194 -2.71 11.28 24.12
CA GLY A 194 -2.95 11.87 22.82
C GLY A 194 -2.86 10.85 21.67
N PHE A 195 -3.30 11.26 20.48
CA PHE A 195 -3.26 10.47 19.26
C PHE A 195 -2.77 11.33 18.08
N VAL A 196 -1.77 10.85 17.33
CA VAL A 196 -1.36 11.41 16.02
C VAL A 196 -1.89 10.55 14.88
N VAL A 197 -2.56 11.20 13.94
CA VAL A 197 -3.11 10.60 12.72
C VAL A 197 -2.37 11.20 11.53
N ASN A 198 -1.36 10.47 11.04
CA ASN A 198 -0.47 10.94 9.97
C ASN A 198 -0.99 10.51 8.59
N LEU A 199 -1.47 11.47 7.81
CA LEU A 199 -2.10 11.31 6.50
C LEU A 199 -1.48 12.28 5.47
N SER A 200 -0.20 12.64 5.66
CA SER A 200 0.58 13.53 4.79
C SER A 200 1.60 12.79 3.92
N VAL A 201 2.03 13.47 2.86
CA VAL A 201 3.25 13.18 2.10
C VAL A 201 4.42 14.02 2.64
N ASP A 202 5.65 13.76 2.19
CA ASP A 202 6.85 14.57 2.45
C ASP A 202 7.24 14.70 3.94
N THR A 203 6.77 13.79 4.80
CA THR A 203 7.12 13.75 6.24
C THR A 203 7.66 12.40 6.68
N SER A 204 8.74 12.37 7.48
CA SER A 204 9.29 11.10 7.99
C SER A 204 8.37 10.44 9.01
N SER A 205 7.60 9.45 8.57
CA SER A 205 6.76 8.60 9.42
C SER A 205 7.55 8.03 10.60
N LEU A 206 8.78 7.55 10.36
CA LEU A 206 9.64 7.01 11.42
C LEU A 206 9.97 8.05 12.50
N ASP A 207 10.33 9.28 12.12
CA ASP A 207 10.73 10.31 13.10
C ASP A 207 9.54 10.84 13.89
N ILE A 208 8.38 11.02 13.26
CA ILE A 208 7.14 11.42 13.94
C ILE A 208 6.69 10.29 14.88
N MET A 209 6.68 9.03 14.42
CA MET A 209 6.40 7.85 15.23
C MET A 209 7.30 7.74 16.47
N LYS A 210 8.61 7.99 16.32
CA LYS A 210 9.57 8.03 17.44
C LYS A 210 9.29 9.17 18.42
N LEU A 211 8.85 10.33 17.94
CA LEU A 211 8.45 11.44 18.81
C LEU A 211 7.19 11.09 19.61
N CYS A 212 6.14 10.57 18.95
CA CYS A 212 4.89 10.17 19.59
C CYS A 212 5.13 9.12 20.69
N ARG A 213 5.86 8.04 20.36
CA ARG A 213 6.24 6.99 21.32
C ARG A 213 7.06 7.51 22.50
N LYS A 214 7.94 8.50 22.29
CA LYS A 214 8.71 9.15 23.37
C LYS A 214 7.81 9.96 24.31
N LEU A 215 6.71 10.52 23.81
CA LEU A 215 5.78 11.38 24.55
C LEU A 215 4.59 10.61 25.18
N GLY A 216 4.49 9.29 24.99
CA GLY A 216 3.34 8.49 25.46
C GLY A 216 2.08 8.65 24.59
N VAL A 217 2.24 9.16 23.36
CA VAL A 217 1.17 9.47 22.40
C VAL A 217 1.04 8.36 21.37
N LEU A 218 -0.20 7.93 21.11
CA LEU A 218 -0.54 6.94 20.09
C LEU A 218 -0.30 7.50 18.69
N TYR A 219 -0.01 6.63 17.72
CA TYR A 219 0.32 7.04 16.36
C TYR A 219 -0.26 6.07 15.33
N ILE A 220 -0.74 6.59 14.20
CA ILE A 220 -1.10 5.83 13.00
C ILE A 220 -0.61 6.53 11.73
N ASP A 221 -0.10 5.75 10.77
CA ASP A 221 0.11 6.18 9.38
C ASP A 221 -0.45 5.18 8.36
N THR A 222 -0.57 5.62 7.11
CA THR A 222 -0.89 4.76 5.96
C THR A 222 0.34 4.32 5.16
N VAL A 223 1.50 4.94 5.40
CA VAL A 223 2.74 4.77 4.60
C VAL A 223 4.00 5.04 5.44
N VAL A 224 5.11 4.35 5.14
CA VAL A 224 6.43 4.66 5.71
C VAL A 224 7.10 5.78 4.90
N GLU A 225 6.51 6.97 4.98
CA GLU A 225 6.95 8.15 4.24
C GLU A 225 8.34 8.65 4.75
N PRO A 226 9.24 9.10 3.87
CA PRO A 226 10.51 9.72 4.21
C PRO A 226 10.40 11.26 4.35
N TRP A 227 11.50 11.92 4.75
CA TRP A 227 11.64 13.36 4.51
C TRP A 227 11.89 13.66 3.01
N PRO A 228 11.63 14.89 2.53
CA PRO A 228 11.67 15.21 1.10
C PRO A 228 13.03 14.95 0.46
N GLY A 229 12.99 14.58 -0.83
CA GLY A 229 14.18 14.32 -1.65
C GLY A 229 14.60 12.85 -1.76
N PHE A 230 14.09 11.96 -0.90
CA PHE A 230 14.42 10.52 -0.95
C PHE A 230 14.02 9.85 -2.27
N TYR A 231 12.79 10.06 -2.74
CA TYR A 231 12.25 9.37 -3.93
C TYR A 231 13.00 9.73 -5.21
N PHE A 232 13.51 10.96 -5.30
CA PHE A 232 14.17 11.52 -6.49
C PHE A 232 15.70 11.73 -6.32
N ASP A 233 16.33 11.12 -5.30
CA ASP A 233 17.78 11.15 -5.16
C ASP A 233 18.46 10.36 -6.30
N ASP A 234 19.16 11.09 -7.17
CA ASP A 234 19.90 10.57 -8.32
C ASP A 234 21.21 9.85 -7.93
N LYS A 235 21.65 9.96 -6.66
CA LYS A 235 22.82 9.27 -6.11
C LYS A 235 22.45 8.05 -5.27
N ALA A 236 21.20 7.92 -4.83
CA ALA A 236 20.73 6.76 -4.09
C ALA A 236 20.62 5.53 -5.02
N SER A 237 21.09 4.36 -4.55
CA SER A 237 20.94 3.14 -5.34
C SER A 237 19.46 2.72 -5.43
N ALA A 238 19.10 1.98 -6.47
CA ALA A 238 17.74 1.44 -6.60
C ALA A 238 17.33 0.65 -5.34
N ALA A 239 18.24 -0.11 -4.73
CA ALA A 239 18.00 -0.84 -3.49
C ALA A 239 17.67 0.07 -2.29
N ASP A 240 18.27 1.26 -2.21
CA ASP A 240 18.08 2.19 -1.10
C ASP A 240 16.75 2.97 -1.24
N ARG A 241 16.23 3.15 -2.46
CA ARG A 241 14.91 3.76 -2.76
C ARG A 241 13.74 2.76 -2.76
N THR A 242 13.87 1.60 -2.10
CA THR A 242 12.78 0.59 -2.01
C THR A 242 11.88 0.78 -0.79
N ASN A 243 10.62 0.31 -0.86
CA ASN A 243 9.78 0.22 0.33
C ASN A 243 10.31 -0.80 1.33
N TYR A 244 11.02 -1.84 0.89
CA TYR A 244 11.82 -2.71 1.76
C TYR A 244 12.82 -1.90 2.59
N ALA A 245 13.57 -0.98 1.98
CA ALA A 245 14.56 -0.15 2.69
C ALA A 245 13.89 0.76 3.74
N LEU A 246 12.78 1.41 3.38
CA LEU A 246 11.95 2.24 4.27
C LEU A 246 11.39 1.41 5.42
N ARG A 247 10.67 0.31 5.14
CA ARG A 247 10.11 -0.64 6.13
C ARG A 247 11.19 -1.17 7.08
N GLU A 248 12.36 -1.51 6.56
CA GLU A 248 13.49 -1.96 7.35
C GLU A 248 14.02 -0.90 8.32
N THR A 249 13.71 0.39 8.17
CA THR A 249 14.02 1.39 9.21
C THR A 249 13.09 1.23 10.42
N VAL A 250 11.78 1.06 10.17
CA VAL A 250 10.74 0.84 11.19
C VAL A 250 10.93 -0.50 11.91
N ARG A 251 11.22 -1.59 11.19
CA ARG A 251 11.49 -2.90 11.83
C ARG A 251 12.75 -2.88 12.71
N LYS A 252 13.78 -2.08 12.37
CA LYS A 252 14.97 -1.88 13.23
C LYS A 252 14.63 -1.11 14.50
N GLU A 253 13.82 -0.05 14.40
CA GLU A 253 13.37 0.73 15.55
C GLU A 253 12.48 -0.11 16.49
N LYS A 254 11.51 -0.87 15.94
CA LYS A 254 10.70 -1.85 16.69
C LYS A 254 11.57 -2.87 17.44
N LYS A 255 12.62 -3.39 16.80
CA LYS A 255 13.55 -4.35 17.41
C LYS A 255 14.43 -3.72 18.51
N LYS A 256 14.77 -2.44 18.37
CA LYS A 256 15.57 -1.69 19.34
C LYS A 256 14.76 -1.30 20.58
N ASN A 257 13.51 -0.89 20.36
CA ASN A 257 12.61 -0.37 21.38
C ASN A 257 11.28 -1.17 21.36
N PRO A 258 11.27 -2.41 21.88
CA PRO A 258 10.08 -3.28 21.91
C PRO A 258 9.06 -2.82 22.95
N GLY A 259 7.76 -3.05 22.68
CA GLY A 259 6.66 -2.63 23.55
C GLY A 259 6.53 -1.11 23.66
N GLY A 260 5.90 -0.63 24.73
CA GLY A 260 5.59 0.79 24.92
C GLY A 260 4.46 1.28 24.01
N THR A 261 4.15 2.57 24.07
CA THR A 261 2.98 3.18 23.42
C THR A 261 2.80 2.80 21.95
N THR A 262 1.57 2.43 21.58
CA THR A 262 1.27 1.86 20.27
C THR A 262 1.44 2.84 19.12
N ALA A 263 2.13 2.36 18.09
CA ALA A 263 2.32 3.02 16.81
C ALA A 263 1.97 2.04 15.69
N VAL A 264 0.85 2.29 15.01
CA VAL A 264 0.38 1.46 13.90
C VAL A 264 0.98 2.03 12.61
N SER A 265 1.82 1.26 11.93
CA SER A 265 2.38 1.65 10.63
C SER A 265 1.65 0.94 9.49
N CYS A 266 1.45 1.66 8.38
CA CYS A 266 0.87 1.15 7.14
C CYS A 266 -0.54 0.55 7.33
N CYS A 267 -1.47 1.39 7.80
CA CYS A 267 -2.86 1.07 8.09
C CYS A 267 -3.85 1.92 7.26
N GLY A 268 -3.64 1.96 5.95
CA GLY A 268 -4.64 2.38 4.97
C GLY A 268 -5.44 1.19 4.43
N ALA A 269 -5.93 1.29 3.20
CA ALA A 269 -6.59 0.16 2.53
C ALA A 269 -5.54 -0.89 2.12
N ASN A 270 -4.55 -0.42 1.39
CA ASN A 270 -3.37 -1.12 0.91
C ASN A 270 -2.20 -0.12 0.94
N PRO A 271 -1.15 -0.35 1.76
CA PRO A 271 -1.07 -1.36 2.82
C PRO A 271 -2.13 -1.14 3.92
N GLY A 272 -2.61 -2.23 4.53
CA GLY A 272 -3.46 -2.17 5.73
C GLY A 272 -4.59 -3.19 5.75
N MET A 273 -5.81 -2.78 5.41
CA MET A 273 -7.01 -3.64 5.29
C MET A 273 -6.73 -4.96 4.56
N VAL A 274 -5.92 -4.93 3.51
CA VAL A 274 -5.56 -6.12 2.73
C VAL A 274 -4.85 -7.20 3.54
N SER A 275 -4.05 -6.87 4.57
CA SER A 275 -3.47 -7.85 5.49
C SER A 275 -4.54 -8.53 6.37
N TRP A 276 -5.63 -7.83 6.67
CA TRP A 276 -6.80 -8.41 7.34
C TRP A 276 -7.59 -9.32 6.40
N PHE A 277 -7.73 -8.92 5.12
CA PHE A 277 -8.30 -9.77 4.08
C PHE A 277 -7.48 -11.04 3.83
N VAL A 278 -6.14 -11.01 3.81
CA VAL A 278 -5.31 -12.23 3.65
C VAL A 278 -5.60 -13.24 4.76
N LYS A 279 -5.74 -12.78 6.01
CA LYS A 279 -6.09 -13.64 7.14
C LYS A 279 -7.48 -14.26 6.97
N GLN A 280 -8.50 -13.46 6.62
CA GLN A 280 -9.86 -13.96 6.39
C GLN A 280 -9.92 -14.95 5.22
N ALA A 281 -9.36 -14.58 4.06
CA ALA A 281 -9.32 -15.42 2.86
C ALA A 281 -8.65 -16.76 3.13
N LEU A 282 -7.56 -16.77 3.91
CA LEU A 282 -6.87 -18.00 4.29
C LEU A 282 -7.70 -18.89 5.24
N LEU A 283 -8.56 -18.32 6.09
CA LEU A 283 -9.53 -19.11 6.86
C LEU A 283 -10.59 -19.74 5.95
N ASP A 284 -11.11 -18.96 4.98
CA ASP A 284 -12.13 -19.41 4.03
C ASP A 284 -11.59 -20.56 3.15
N ILE A 285 -10.39 -20.38 2.58
CA ILE A 285 -9.64 -21.43 1.85
C ILE A 285 -9.39 -22.65 2.75
N ALA A 286 -8.98 -22.46 4.01
CA ALA A 286 -8.69 -23.57 4.90
C ALA A 286 -9.95 -24.39 5.22
N ALA A 287 -11.10 -23.74 5.43
CA ALA A 287 -12.39 -24.39 5.63
C ALA A 287 -12.81 -25.19 4.38
N ASP A 288 -12.76 -24.56 3.21
CA ASP A 288 -13.14 -25.17 1.92
C ASP A 288 -12.23 -26.33 1.48
N LEU A 289 -10.96 -26.32 1.90
CA LEU A 289 -10.02 -27.43 1.71
C LEU A 289 -10.15 -28.52 2.79
N GLY A 290 -11.12 -28.43 3.69
CA GLY A 290 -11.35 -29.38 4.78
C GLY A 290 -10.23 -29.40 5.83
N LEU A 291 -9.39 -28.36 5.88
CA LEU A 291 -8.22 -28.31 6.74
C LEU A 291 -8.61 -28.01 8.19
N LYS A 292 -8.88 -29.06 8.96
CA LYS A 292 -9.06 -28.98 10.41
C LYS A 292 -7.90 -28.18 11.04
N ALA A 293 -8.22 -26.96 11.47
CA ALA A 293 -7.35 -25.97 12.07
C ALA A 293 -8.23 -25.03 12.91
N LYS A 294 -7.69 -24.46 13.99
CA LYS A 294 -8.30 -23.31 14.66
C LYS A 294 -7.76 -22.03 14.02
N THR A 295 -8.50 -20.92 14.13
CA THR A 295 -7.98 -19.58 13.81
C THR A 295 -6.64 -19.36 14.52
N PRO A 296 -5.55 -19.01 13.80
CA PRO A 296 -4.26 -18.84 14.44
C PRO A 296 -4.18 -17.58 15.33
N ASP A 297 -3.54 -17.75 16.48
CA ASP A 297 -3.28 -16.73 17.50
C ASP A 297 -1.94 -15.98 17.30
N SER A 298 -1.14 -16.41 16.32
CA SER A 298 0.28 -16.08 16.24
C SER A 298 0.80 -16.15 14.81
N GLN A 299 1.78 -15.30 14.48
CA GLN A 299 2.49 -15.27 13.19
C GLN A 299 2.89 -16.67 12.72
N LYS A 300 3.49 -17.46 13.62
CA LYS A 300 3.96 -18.83 13.35
C LYS A 300 2.82 -19.81 13.07
N GLY A 301 1.63 -19.56 13.61
CA GLY A 301 0.40 -20.28 13.29
C GLY A 301 -0.13 -19.91 11.91
N TRP A 302 -0.22 -18.60 11.62
CA TRP A 302 -0.65 -18.06 10.32
C TRP A 302 0.23 -18.52 9.16
N ALA A 303 1.56 -18.38 9.28
CA ALA A 303 2.53 -18.85 8.29
C ALA A 303 2.44 -20.37 8.04
N LYS A 304 2.23 -21.16 9.10
CA LYS A 304 1.98 -22.61 8.97
C LYS A 304 0.65 -22.94 8.29
N LEU A 305 -0.40 -22.17 8.56
CA LEU A 305 -1.71 -22.37 7.93
C LEU A 305 -1.64 -22.09 6.42
N MET A 306 -1.00 -20.99 6.02
CA MET A 306 -0.79 -20.66 4.60
C MET A 306 0.00 -21.75 3.87
N LYS A 307 1.11 -22.21 4.47
CA LYS A 307 1.87 -23.35 3.97
C LYS A 307 1.03 -24.63 3.83
N LYS A 308 0.12 -24.91 4.79
CA LYS A 308 -0.76 -26.09 4.79
C LYS A 308 -1.87 -25.99 3.75
N ALA A 309 -2.37 -24.78 3.47
CA ALA A 309 -3.32 -24.49 2.40
C ALA A 309 -2.71 -24.64 1.00
N GLY A 310 -1.38 -24.52 0.88
CA GLY A 310 -0.66 -24.62 -0.39
C GLY A 310 -0.72 -23.35 -1.22
N VAL A 311 -1.04 -22.20 -0.62
CA VAL A 311 -0.98 -20.88 -1.27
C VAL A 311 0.47 -20.62 -1.67
N LYS A 312 0.71 -20.42 -2.97
CA LYS A 312 2.03 -20.10 -3.54
C LYS A 312 2.32 -18.61 -3.49
N GLY A 313 1.30 -17.80 -3.70
CA GLY A 313 1.43 -16.36 -3.67
C GLY A 313 0.10 -15.65 -3.59
N ILE A 314 0.20 -14.33 -3.60
CA ILE A 314 -0.85 -13.36 -3.36
C ILE A 314 -0.62 -12.20 -4.32
N HIS A 315 -1.65 -11.79 -5.06
CA HIS A 315 -1.69 -10.41 -5.56
C HIS A 315 -2.56 -9.58 -4.62
N ILE A 316 -2.11 -8.37 -4.29
CA ILE A 316 -3.06 -7.30 -3.97
C ILE A 316 -3.69 -6.95 -5.31
N ALA A 317 -4.95 -7.33 -5.49
CA ALA A 317 -5.63 -7.41 -6.76
C ALA A 317 -6.76 -6.37 -6.75
N GLU A 318 -6.43 -5.20 -7.30
CA GLU A 318 -7.29 -4.03 -7.32
C GLU A 318 -7.76 -3.70 -8.74
N ARG A 319 -9.04 -3.34 -8.84
CA ARG A 319 -9.59 -2.68 -10.01
C ARG A 319 -10.45 -1.49 -9.61
N ASP A 320 -9.87 -0.30 -9.74
CA ASP A 320 -10.63 0.95 -9.72
C ASP A 320 -11.33 1.13 -11.08
N THR A 321 -12.64 1.33 -11.03
CA THR A 321 -13.51 1.58 -12.19
C THR A 321 -14.18 2.95 -12.15
N GLN A 322 -13.87 3.79 -11.16
CA GLN A 322 -14.45 5.13 -11.02
C GLN A 322 -14.13 5.97 -12.26
N ARG A 323 -15.16 6.59 -12.84
CA ARG A 323 -15.04 7.38 -14.08
C ARG A 323 -15.34 8.84 -13.81
N ALA A 324 -14.43 9.72 -14.22
CA ALA A 324 -14.69 11.16 -14.22
C ALA A 324 -15.82 11.51 -15.21
N THR A 325 -16.64 12.49 -14.85
CA THR A 325 -17.68 13.11 -15.69
C THR A 325 -17.10 13.92 -16.85
N ALA A 326 -15.88 14.45 -16.68
CA ALA A 326 -15.09 15.08 -17.74
C ALA A 326 -13.98 14.12 -18.23
N PRO A 327 -13.61 14.16 -19.52
CA PRO A 327 -12.45 13.41 -20.01
C PRO A 327 -11.15 13.99 -19.43
N LYS A 328 -10.15 13.13 -19.19
CA LYS A 328 -8.79 13.54 -18.77
C LYS A 328 -8.22 14.58 -19.76
N PRO A 329 -7.82 15.78 -19.32
CA PRO A 329 -7.11 16.76 -20.14
C PRO A 329 -5.72 16.27 -20.56
N MET A 330 -5.10 16.93 -21.54
CA MET A 330 -3.71 16.67 -21.94
C MET A 330 -2.74 17.44 -21.02
N ASP A 331 -1.59 16.83 -20.69
CA ASP A 331 -0.57 17.35 -19.75
C ASP A 331 -1.12 17.66 -18.33
N GLU A 332 -2.12 16.88 -17.90
CA GLU A 332 -2.60 16.81 -16.52
C GLU A 332 -2.62 15.35 -16.02
N PHE A 333 -2.12 15.09 -14.81
CA PHE A 333 -2.23 13.77 -14.18
C PHE A 333 -3.49 13.70 -13.32
N TRP A 334 -4.42 12.79 -13.64
CA TRP A 334 -5.69 12.61 -12.92
C TRP A 334 -5.73 11.24 -12.22
N ASN A 335 -6.06 11.22 -10.93
CA ASN A 335 -6.19 10.00 -10.11
C ASN A 335 -7.37 10.08 -9.13
N THR A 336 -7.74 8.97 -8.50
CA THR A 336 -8.75 8.89 -7.43
C THR A 336 -8.18 9.11 -6.03
N TRP A 337 -6.86 8.96 -5.86
CA TRP A 337 -6.15 9.29 -4.61
C TRP A 337 -4.88 10.12 -4.90
N SER A 338 -4.03 10.35 -3.89
CA SER A 338 -2.86 11.24 -3.99
C SER A 338 -2.03 10.97 -5.25
N VAL A 339 -1.97 11.97 -6.14
CA VAL A 339 -1.15 11.89 -7.34
C VAL A 339 0.34 11.94 -6.98
N GLU A 340 0.73 12.75 -5.99
CA GLU A 340 2.12 12.89 -5.56
C GLU A 340 2.65 11.58 -4.93
N GLY A 341 1.83 10.92 -4.11
CA GLY A 341 2.14 9.57 -3.58
C GLY A 341 2.27 8.55 -4.72
N PHE A 342 1.26 8.48 -5.60
CA PHE A 342 1.27 7.53 -6.72
C PHE A 342 2.41 7.77 -7.72
N LEU A 343 2.89 9.01 -7.87
CA LEU A 343 4.10 9.33 -8.63
C LEU A 343 5.36 8.82 -7.91
N SER A 344 5.53 9.13 -6.61
CA SER A 344 6.66 8.66 -5.81
C SER A 344 6.78 7.12 -5.83
N GLU A 345 5.70 6.42 -5.51
CA GLU A 345 5.62 4.95 -5.50
C GLU A 345 5.70 4.36 -6.92
N GLY A 346 5.17 5.07 -7.92
CA GLY A 346 5.21 4.67 -9.31
C GLY A 346 6.60 4.77 -9.96
N PHE A 347 7.43 5.73 -9.53
CA PHE A 347 8.82 5.90 -9.94
C PHE A 347 9.83 5.05 -9.16
N GLN A 348 9.46 4.59 -7.95
CA GLN A 348 10.25 3.60 -7.22
C GLN A 348 10.40 2.27 -8.00
N PRO A 349 11.41 1.45 -7.68
CA PRO A 349 11.58 0.12 -8.28
C PRO A 349 10.32 -0.74 -8.15
N ALA A 350 9.98 -1.50 -9.19
CA ALA A 350 8.96 -2.54 -9.10
C ALA A 350 9.39 -3.60 -8.08
N GLU A 351 8.56 -3.88 -7.08
CA GLU A 351 9.01 -4.56 -5.85
C GLU A 351 8.00 -5.61 -5.37
N LEU A 352 8.51 -6.77 -4.94
CA LEU A 352 7.69 -7.92 -4.60
C LEU A 352 8.30 -8.82 -3.53
N GLY A 353 7.48 -9.22 -2.56
CA GLY A 353 7.75 -10.36 -1.70
C GLY A 353 7.97 -11.62 -2.54
N TRP A 354 9.04 -12.36 -2.27
CA TRP A 354 9.54 -13.40 -3.17
C TRP A 354 9.27 -14.82 -2.66
N GLY A 355 8.42 -15.54 -3.37
CA GLY A 355 7.91 -16.84 -2.95
C GLY A 355 8.92 -17.99 -3.04
N THR A 356 8.77 -18.96 -2.14
CA THR A 356 9.61 -20.18 -2.14
C THR A 356 9.32 -21.17 -3.27
N HIS A 357 8.26 -20.95 -4.07
CA HIS A 357 7.95 -21.77 -5.25
C HIS A 357 8.58 -21.23 -6.54
N GLU A 358 9.04 -19.98 -6.54
CA GLU A 358 9.56 -19.30 -7.73
C GLU A 358 10.89 -19.90 -8.20
N ARG A 359 10.96 -20.26 -9.49
CA ARG A 359 12.13 -20.91 -10.12
C ARG A 359 12.87 -20.00 -11.10
N TRP A 360 12.30 -18.83 -11.41
CA TRP A 360 12.81 -17.89 -12.39
C TRP A 360 12.60 -16.46 -11.92
N LYS A 361 13.53 -15.55 -12.24
CA LYS A 361 13.42 -14.10 -12.05
C LYS A 361 14.04 -13.37 -13.27
N PRO A 362 13.59 -12.16 -13.64
CA PRO A 362 14.17 -11.43 -14.77
C PRO A 362 15.62 -11.02 -14.49
N LYS A 363 16.37 -10.67 -15.55
CA LYS A 363 17.81 -10.38 -15.45
C LYS A 363 18.14 -9.14 -14.59
N ASN A 364 17.19 -8.22 -14.44
CA ASN A 364 17.28 -7.02 -13.61
C ASN A 364 16.64 -7.18 -12.22
N ALA A 365 16.39 -8.41 -11.75
CA ALA A 365 15.86 -8.70 -10.41
C ALA A 365 16.97 -8.90 -9.37
N HIS A 366 16.92 -8.10 -8.30
CA HIS A 366 17.94 -8.04 -7.24
C HIS A 366 17.41 -8.44 -5.87
N GLU A 367 18.29 -9.00 -5.04
CA GLU A 367 17.99 -9.48 -3.69
C GLU A 367 18.61 -8.58 -2.62
N HIS A 368 17.87 -8.32 -1.54
CA HIS A 368 18.40 -7.57 -0.41
C HIS A 368 19.38 -8.42 0.43
N LYS A 369 20.56 -7.84 0.68
CA LYS A 369 21.67 -8.48 1.43
C LYS A 369 21.52 -8.39 2.96
N LYS A 370 20.59 -7.59 3.46
CA LYS A 370 20.35 -7.29 4.89
C LYS A 370 18.84 -7.16 5.14
N GLY A 371 18.37 -7.40 6.37
CA GLY A 371 16.97 -7.29 6.78
C GLY A 371 16.23 -8.64 6.87
N CYS A 372 14.90 -8.63 6.81
CA CYS A 372 14.03 -9.81 6.74
C CYS A 372 14.25 -10.68 5.48
N ARG A 373 14.81 -10.08 4.42
CA ARG A 373 15.07 -10.68 3.11
C ARG A 373 13.82 -11.33 2.50
N ALA A 374 12.67 -10.69 2.71
CA ALA A 374 11.37 -11.13 2.23
C ALA A 374 11.13 -10.86 0.74
N ALA A 375 11.74 -9.80 0.18
CA ALA A 375 11.45 -9.28 -1.16
C ALA A 375 12.63 -9.34 -2.14
N ILE A 376 12.31 -9.11 -3.41
CA ILE A 376 13.21 -8.65 -4.47
C ILE A 376 12.68 -7.34 -5.05
N TYR A 377 13.55 -6.59 -5.74
CA TYR A 377 13.16 -5.45 -6.58
C TYR A 377 13.68 -5.63 -8.01
N LEU A 378 13.05 -4.96 -8.97
CA LEU A 378 13.48 -4.89 -10.36
C LEU A 378 14.06 -3.50 -10.65
N GLU A 379 15.15 -3.41 -11.43
CA GLU A 379 15.65 -2.11 -11.92
C GLU A 379 14.79 -1.60 -13.09
N GLN A 380 13.55 -1.20 -12.76
CA GLN A 380 12.55 -0.56 -13.62
C GLN A 380 11.42 0.02 -12.74
N PRO A 381 10.77 1.14 -13.12
CA PRO A 381 9.73 1.77 -12.31
C PRO A 381 8.47 0.91 -12.19
N GLY A 382 7.87 0.90 -10.99
CA GLY A 382 6.70 0.08 -10.67
C GLY A 382 5.48 0.37 -11.55
N ALA A 383 5.15 1.65 -11.74
CA ALA A 383 3.99 2.06 -12.54
C ALA A 383 4.18 1.93 -14.07
N SER A 384 5.36 1.49 -14.54
CA SER A 384 5.59 1.08 -15.94
C SER A 384 5.70 -0.44 -16.09
N THR A 385 5.75 -1.18 -14.98
CA THR A 385 5.91 -2.63 -14.94
C THR A 385 4.54 -3.30 -14.88
N ARG A 386 4.21 -4.18 -15.84
CA ARG A 386 2.89 -4.81 -15.93
C ARG A 386 2.92 -6.28 -15.53
N VAL A 387 1.88 -6.72 -14.82
CA VAL A 387 1.63 -8.10 -14.39
C VAL A 387 0.22 -8.54 -14.80
N ARG A 388 0.05 -9.83 -15.10
CA ARG A 388 -1.26 -10.47 -15.36
C ARG A 388 -1.91 -10.81 -14.02
N THR A 389 -3.15 -10.36 -13.82
CA THR A 389 -3.92 -10.59 -12.59
C THR A 389 -5.41 -10.77 -12.90
N TRP A 390 -6.22 -10.99 -11.87
CA TRP A 390 -7.66 -11.21 -11.99
C TRP A 390 -8.41 -10.57 -10.82
N CYS A 391 -9.54 -9.90 -11.11
CA CYS A 391 -10.49 -9.40 -10.13
C CYS A 391 -11.93 -9.82 -10.52
N PRO A 392 -12.88 -9.95 -9.58
CA PRO A 392 -14.21 -10.51 -9.86
C PRO A 392 -15.04 -9.80 -10.94
N THR A 393 -14.97 -8.48 -11.03
CA THR A 393 -15.76 -7.68 -11.99
C THR A 393 -15.18 -7.67 -13.41
N PRO A 394 -13.88 -7.38 -13.64
CA PRO A 394 -13.29 -7.41 -14.99
C PRO A 394 -12.90 -8.82 -15.46
N GLY A 395 -12.75 -9.78 -14.54
CA GLY A 395 -12.04 -11.03 -14.81
C GLY A 395 -10.53 -10.78 -14.97
N ALA A 396 -9.93 -11.35 -16.01
CA ALA A 396 -8.51 -11.22 -16.30
C ALA A 396 -8.13 -9.80 -16.75
N GLN A 397 -7.09 -9.22 -16.16
CA GLN A 397 -6.60 -7.87 -16.49
C GLN A 397 -5.09 -7.76 -16.37
N TYR A 398 -4.52 -6.67 -16.90
CA TYR A 398 -3.22 -6.20 -16.45
C TYR A 398 -3.37 -5.33 -15.21
N GLY A 399 -2.42 -5.46 -14.29
CA GLY A 399 -2.16 -4.47 -13.25
C GLY A 399 -0.70 -4.00 -13.32
N PHE A 400 -0.41 -2.87 -12.68
CA PHE A 400 0.94 -2.36 -12.48
C PHE A 400 1.56 -2.97 -11.22
N LEU A 401 2.86 -3.27 -11.30
CA LEU A 401 3.67 -3.81 -10.20
C LEU A 401 4.31 -2.66 -9.42
N VAL A 402 3.46 -1.79 -8.88
CA VAL A 402 3.86 -0.68 -8.01
C VAL A 402 4.39 -1.25 -6.70
N THR A 403 5.45 -0.65 -6.15
CA THR A 403 5.96 -1.05 -4.83
C THR A 403 4.99 -0.59 -3.74
N HIS A 404 4.80 -1.41 -2.72
CA HIS A 404 3.81 -1.21 -1.66
C HIS A 404 4.28 -1.96 -0.41
N ASN A 405 4.08 -1.42 0.80
CA ASN A 405 4.69 -1.99 2.02
C ASN A 405 4.29 -3.45 2.27
N GLU A 406 3.03 -3.79 2.02
CA GLU A 406 2.45 -5.10 2.26
C GLU A 406 2.97 -6.19 1.31
N ALA A 407 3.50 -5.81 0.15
CA ALA A 407 4.26 -6.73 -0.71
C ALA A 407 5.43 -7.34 0.05
N ILE A 408 6.08 -6.56 0.93
CA ILE A 408 7.13 -7.03 1.83
C ILE A 408 6.55 -7.59 3.13
N SER A 409 5.62 -6.89 3.79
CA SER A 409 5.18 -7.24 5.14
C SER A 409 4.38 -8.55 5.21
N ILE A 410 3.49 -8.81 4.25
CA ILE A 410 2.72 -10.06 4.17
C ILE A 410 3.67 -11.23 3.87
N ALA A 411 4.62 -11.07 2.93
CA ALA A 411 5.60 -12.12 2.63
C ALA A 411 6.52 -12.43 3.83
N ASP A 412 6.94 -11.40 4.58
CA ASP A 412 7.67 -11.55 5.85
C ASP A 412 6.80 -12.27 6.90
N TYR A 413 5.58 -11.79 7.15
CA TYR A 413 4.68 -12.32 8.16
C TYR A 413 4.25 -13.77 7.89
N PHE A 414 4.05 -14.17 6.64
CA PHE A 414 3.72 -15.56 6.29
C PHE A 414 4.94 -16.46 6.02
N THR A 415 6.16 -15.99 6.35
CA THR A 415 7.38 -16.81 6.28
C THR A 415 7.41 -17.92 7.34
N VAL A 416 7.76 -19.15 6.93
CA VAL A 416 8.13 -20.26 7.83
C VAL A 416 9.61 -20.57 7.67
N GLU A 417 10.35 -20.46 8.76
CA GLU A 417 11.73 -20.94 8.87
C GLU A 417 11.84 -22.18 9.79
N GLU A 418 12.81 -23.04 9.50
CA GLU A 418 13.28 -24.09 10.41
C GLU A 418 14.77 -23.87 10.69
N GLY A 419 15.10 -23.38 11.87
CA GLY A 419 16.45 -22.93 12.19
C GLY A 419 16.83 -21.72 11.34
N LYS A 420 17.86 -21.86 10.49
CA LYS A 420 18.27 -20.85 9.49
C LYS A 420 17.83 -21.18 8.06
N LYS A 421 16.96 -22.19 7.87
CA LYS A 421 16.49 -22.60 6.55
C LYS A 421 15.08 -22.05 6.31
N LEU A 422 14.94 -21.21 5.29
CA LEU A 422 13.66 -20.83 4.73
C LEU A 422 12.93 -22.09 4.21
N LYS A 423 11.68 -22.28 4.62
CA LYS A 423 10.88 -23.49 4.38
C LYS A 423 9.50 -23.22 3.78
N PHE A 424 9.03 -21.97 3.80
CA PHE A 424 7.90 -21.46 3.04
C PHE A 424 7.91 -19.94 3.10
N ARG A 425 7.49 -19.30 2.00
CA ARG A 425 7.11 -17.89 1.89
C ARG A 425 6.22 -17.76 0.65
N PRO A 426 5.13 -16.96 0.67
CA PRO A 426 4.36 -16.64 -0.53
C PRO A 426 5.07 -15.59 -1.39
N THR A 427 4.88 -15.61 -2.71
CA THR A 427 5.07 -14.38 -3.51
C THR A 427 3.99 -13.38 -3.11
N CYS A 428 4.30 -12.10 -2.95
CA CYS A 428 3.30 -11.07 -2.62
C CYS A 428 3.65 -9.75 -3.32
N HIS A 429 2.74 -9.22 -4.13
CA HIS A 429 2.92 -7.90 -4.75
C HIS A 429 1.60 -7.25 -5.15
N TYR A 430 1.67 -5.95 -5.42
CA TYR A 430 0.56 -5.22 -5.99
C TYR A 430 0.39 -5.58 -7.48
N ALA A 431 -0.86 -5.64 -7.94
CA ALA A 431 -1.23 -5.82 -9.33
C ALA A 431 -2.34 -4.82 -9.67
N TYR A 432 -1.99 -3.53 -9.62
CA TYR A 432 -2.94 -2.42 -9.59
C TYR A 432 -3.49 -2.06 -10.97
N HIS A 433 -4.81 -2.15 -11.18
CA HIS A 433 -5.44 -1.42 -12.29
C HIS A 433 -6.16 -0.18 -11.75
N PRO A 434 -5.55 1.02 -11.83
CA PRO A 434 -6.17 2.26 -11.38
C PRO A 434 -7.32 2.68 -12.31
N ALA A 435 -8.05 3.74 -11.94
CA ALA A 435 -9.07 4.34 -12.79
C ALA A 435 -8.54 4.64 -14.21
N ASN A 436 -9.41 4.55 -15.22
CA ASN A 436 -9.01 4.71 -16.62
C ASN A 436 -8.28 6.05 -16.91
N VAL A 437 -8.59 7.12 -16.15
CA VAL A 437 -7.89 8.42 -16.27
C VAL A 437 -6.45 8.37 -15.76
N ALA A 438 -6.17 7.57 -14.73
CA ALA A 438 -4.84 7.36 -14.19
C ALA A 438 -4.02 6.41 -15.08
N VAL A 439 -4.64 5.39 -15.69
CA VAL A 439 -3.99 4.58 -16.75
C VAL A 439 -3.52 5.47 -17.91
N LEU A 440 -4.36 6.41 -18.35
CA LEU A 440 -3.99 7.39 -19.39
C LEU A 440 -2.93 8.39 -18.90
N SER A 441 -2.96 8.78 -17.63
CA SER A 441 -1.96 9.68 -17.01
C SER A 441 -0.58 9.03 -16.90
N LEU A 442 -0.50 7.74 -16.54
CA LEU A 442 0.73 6.95 -16.57
C LEU A 442 1.24 6.72 -17.99
N HIS A 443 0.35 6.50 -18.95
CA HIS A 443 0.75 6.34 -20.36
C HIS A 443 1.37 7.63 -20.93
N GLU A 444 0.79 8.79 -20.60
CA GLU A 444 1.32 10.11 -20.95
C GLU A 444 2.65 10.39 -20.22
N LEU A 445 2.74 10.09 -18.91
CA LEU A 445 3.94 10.26 -18.08
C LEU A 445 5.15 9.45 -18.59
N PHE A 446 4.96 8.16 -18.88
CA PHE A 446 6.06 7.35 -19.40
C PHE A 446 6.31 7.58 -20.90
N GLY A 447 5.29 8.01 -21.65
CA GLY A 447 5.43 8.49 -23.02
C GLY A 447 6.24 9.79 -23.14
N SER A 448 6.16 10.68 -22.14
CA SER A 448 6.97 11.89 -22.01
C SER A 448 8.38 11.64 -21.43
N ALA A 449 8.83 10.38 -21.41
CA ALA A 449 10.07 9.91 -20.79
C ALA A 449 10.20 10.22 -19.28
N GLY A 450 9.08 10.31 -18.57
CA GLY A 450 9.02 10.60 -17.14
C GLY A 450 8.87 12.08 -16.79
N LYS A 451 8.58 12.97 -17.75
CA LYS A 451 8.21 14.36 -17.45
C LYS A 451 6.82 14.36 -16.78
N VAL A 452 6.82 14.59 -15.46
CA VAL A 452 5.62 14.81 -14.66
C VAL A 452 4.81 15.97 -15.25
N GLN A 453 3.49 15.78 -15.32
CA GLN A 453 2.53 16.76 -15.78
C GLN A 453 2.49 18.00 -14.88
N ASP A 454 2.31 19.19 -15.47
CA ASP A 454 2.38 20.48 -14.75
C ASP A 454 1.21 20.67 -13.76
N LYS A 455 0.12 19.93 -13.92
CA LYS A 455 -1.04 19.92 -13.03
C LYS A 455 -1.42 18.50 -12.61
N LEU A 456 -1.54 18.32 -11.30
CA LEU A 456 -1.93 17.08 -10.65
C LEU A 456 -3.34 17.26 -10.07
N HIS A 457 -4.24 16.29 -10.29
CA HIS A 457 -5.64 16.38 -9.89
C HIS A 457 -6.14 15.09 -9.24
N VAL A 458 -6.77 15.22 -8.08
CA VAL A 458 -7.43 14.11 -7.36
C VAL A 458 -8.94 14.29 -7.50
N LEU A 459 -9.63 13.30 -8.09
CA LEU A 459 -11.06 13.35 -8.36
C LEU A 459 -11.89 13.43 -7.07
N ASP A 460 -12.61 14.54 -6.90
CA ASP A 460 -13.62 14.68 -5.85
C ASP A 460 -14.80 13.73 -6.10
N GLU A 461 -15.56 13.39 -5.04
CA GLU A 461 -16.75 12.55 -5.17
C GLU A 461 -17.72 13.07 -6.24
N ARG A 462 -17.84 14.39 -6.42
CA ARG A 462 -18.77 15.04 -7.36
C ARG A 462 -18.32 14.98 -8.80
N GLU A 463 -17.02 14.83 -9.03
CA GLU A 463 -16.45 14.74 -10.37
C GLU A 463 -16.62 13.33 -10.96
N ILE A 464 -16.84 12.32 -10.12
CA ILE A 464 -17.03 10.92 -10.52
C ILE A 464 -18.49 10.67 -10.93
N GLN A 465 -18.70 10.17 -12.14
CA GLN A 465 -20.01 9.81 -12.68
C GLN A 465 -20.57 8.58 -11.95
N ASP A 466 -19.82 7.48 -12.03
CA ASP A 466 -20.16 6.14 -11.55
C ASP A 466 -18.89 5.31 -11.32
N GLY A 467 -19.04 4.13 -10.71
CA GLY A 467 -18.00 3.11 -10.60
C GLY A 467 -17.76 2.60 -9.17
N THR A 468 -16.93 1.57 -9.08
CA THR A 468 -16.47 0.92 -7.84
C THR A 468 -14.95 0.94 -7.72
N ASP A 469 -14.47 0.93 -6.48
CA ASP A 469 -13.12 0.47 -6.18
C ASP A 469 -13.18 -1.01 -5.73
N GLU A 470 -12.73 -1.92 -6.60
CA GLU A 470 -12.69 -3.36 -6.34
C GLU A 470 -11.31 -3.78 -5.82
N LEU A 471 -11.05 -3.50 -4.54
CA LEU A 471 -9.81 -3.86 -3.83
C LEU A 471 -9.96 -5.15 -3.02
N GLY A 472 -9.15 -6.15 -3.37
CA GLY A 472 -9.02 -7.39 -2.61
C GLY A 472 -7.67 -8.07 -2.74
N VAL A 473 -7.61 -9.31 -2.26
CA VAL A 473 -6.41 -10.14 -2.29
C VAL A 473 -6.70 -11.45 -3.02
N LEU A 474 -5.94 -11.71 -4.08
CA LEU A 474 -6.01 -12.93 -4.90
C LEU A 474 -4.96 -13.92 -4.38
N LEU A 475 -5.36 -14.84 -3.50
CA LEU A 475 -4.52 -15.94 -3.03
C LEU A 475 -4.54 -17.06 -4.08
N TYR A 476 -3.37 -17.57 -4.48
CA TYR A 476 -3.28 -18.49 -5.63
C TYR A 476 -2.34 -19.68 -5.44
N GLY A 477 -2.46 -20.67 -6.33
CA GLY A 477 -1.63 -21.87 -6.39
C GLY A 477 -2.05 -23.00 -5.43
N HIS A 478 -3.11 -22.77 -4.63
CA HIS A 478 -3.73 -23.76 -3.77
C HIS A 478 -4.64 -24.72 -4.56
N LYS A 479 -5.14 -25.79 -3.93
CA LYS A 479 -5.92 -26.85 -4.63
C LYS A 479 -7.22 -26.38 -5.33
N LYS A 480 -7.81 -25.25 -4.94
CA LYS A 480 -8.96 -24.61 -5.63
C LYS A 480 -8.51 -23.51 -6.60
N ASN A 481 -7.38 -23.71 -7.28
CA ASN A 481 -6.63 -22.75 -8.11
C ASN A 481 -6.35 -21.38 -7.44
N ALA A 482 -7.26 -20.41 -7.53
CA ALA A 482 -7.15 -19.09 -6.93
C ALA A 482 -8.46 -18.58 -6.32
N TYR A 483 -8.34 -17.72 -5.32
CA TYR A 483 -9.44 -17.13 -4.56
C TYR A 483 -9.17 -15.65 -4.30
N TRP A 484 -10.05 -14.78 -4.82
CA TRP A 484 -10.04 -13.35 -4.51
C TRP A 484 -10.97 -13.09 -3.32
N TYR A 485 -10.55 -12.29 -2.34
CA TYR A 485 -11.41 -11.78 -1.27
C TYR A 485 -11.20 -10.28 -1.08
N GLY A 486 -12.28 -9.50 -1.05
CA GLY A 486 -12.16 -8.05 -0.94
C GLY A 486 -13.47 -7.26 -0.97
N SER A 487 -13.34 -5.94 -1.06
CA SER A 487 -14.40 -4.93 -1.15
C SER A 487 -14.76 -4.64 -2.60
N GLN A 488 -16.03 -4.35 -2.87
CA GLN A 488 -16.57 -3.88 -4.15
C GLN A 488 -17.30 -2.53 -3.96
N LEU A 489 -16.74 -1.63 -3.17
CA LEU A 489 -17.40 -0.39 -2.74
C LEU A 489 -17.67 0.54 -3.93
N SER A 490 -18.91 0.99 -4.08
CA SER A 490 -19.30 1.92 -5.15
C SER A 490 -19.26 3.39 -4.70
N ILE A 491 -19.09 4.31 -5.65
CA ILE A 491 -19.18 5.75 -5.37
C ILE A 491 -20.59 6.15 -4.88
N GLU A 492 -21.64 5.51 -5.39
CA GLU A 492 -23.02 5.77 -4.95
C GLU A 492 -23.30 5.23 -3.55
N GLU A 493 -22.61 4.18 -3.09
CA GLU A 493 -22.67 3.73 -1.70
C GLU A 493 -21.82 4.64 -0.79
N THR A 494 -20.60 4.95 -1.20
CA THR A 494 -19.68 5.90 -0.53
C THR A 494 -20.39 7.21 -0.16
N ARG A 495 -21.03 7.87 -1.15
CA ARG A 495 -21.79 9.12 -0.98
C ARG A 495 -22.90 9.06 0.07
N LYS A 496 -23.42 7.86 0.40
CA LYS A 496 -24.42 7.65 1.45
C LYS A 496 -23.79 7.40 2.82
N LEU A 497 -22.57 6.85 2.84
CA LEU A 497 -21.86 6.44 4.05
C LEU A 497 -21.02 7.56 4.64
N ALA A 498 -20.22 8.28 3.84
CA ALA A 498 -19.33 9.34 4.32
C ALA A 498 -19.13 10.47 3.29
N PRO A 499 -19.03 11.74 3.72
CA PRO A 499 -18.79 12.88 2.84
C PRO A 499 -17.29 13.07 2.52
N TYR A 500 -17.01 13.97 1.57
CA TYR A 500 -15.66 14.50 1.22
C TYR A 500 -14.65 13.48 0.69
N GLN A 501 -15.10 12.33 0.20
CA GLN A 501 -14.25 11.26 -0.30
C GLN A 501 -14.96 10.38 -1.33
N ASN A 502 -14.18 9.79 -2.24
CA ASN A 502 -14.60 8.78 -3.19
C ASN A 502 -14.40 7.35 -2.62
N ALA A 503 -14.65 6.30 -3.42
CA ALA A 503 -14.63 4.92 -2.90
C ALA A 503 -13.24 4.50 -2.39
N THR A 504 -12.19 4.83 -3.15
CA THR A 504 -10.78 4.66 -2.77
C THR A 504 -10.49 5.34 -1.42
N GLY A 505 -10.90 6.61 -1.29
CA GLY A 505 -10.77 7.36 -0.05
C GLY A 505 -11.46 6.69 1.15
N LEU A 506 -12.70 6.21 0.99
CA LEU A 506 -13.44 5.59 2.09
C LEU A 506 -12.87 4.22 2.52
N GLN A 507 -12.30 3.44 1.61
CA GLN A 507 -11.59 2.22 1.98
C GLN A 507 -10.36 2.52 2.86
N VAL A 508 -9.60 3.57 2.52
CA VAL A 508 -8.42 4.00 3.30
C VAL A 508 -8.83 4.58 4.67
N THR A 509 -9.76 5.53 4.69
CA THR A 509 -10.13 6.24 5.93
C THR A 509 -10.86 5.35 6.93
N SER A 510 -11.63 4.37 6.46
CA SER A 510 -12.24 3.34 7.32
C SER A 510 -11.20 2.38 7.91
N ALA A 511 -10.09 2.10 7.21
CA ALA A 511 -8.98 1.34 7.76
C ALA A 511 -8.23 2.14 8.85
N VAL A 512 -8.01 3.44 8.62
CA VAL A 512 -7.43 4.35 9.62
C VAL A 512 -8.33 4.40 10.87
N LEU A 513 -9.65 4.52 10.70
CA LEU A 513 -10.63 4.40 11.79
C LEU A 513 -10.47 3.08 12.57
N ALA A 514 -10.43 1.93 11.88
CA ALA A 514 -10.24 0.63 12.51
C ALA A 514 -8.91 0.51 13.26
N GLY A 515 -7.83 1.06 12.70
CA GLY A 515 -6.51 1.12 13.34
C GLY A 515 -6.47 2.03 14.57
N MET A 516 -7.18 3.16 14.53
CA MET A 516 -7.34 4.04 15.70
C MET A 516 -8.11 3.35 16.84
N VAL A 517 -9.20 2.64 16.52
CA VAL A 517 -9.93 1.82 17.52
C VAL A 517 -9.01 0.76 18.11
N TRP A 518 -8.32 -0.02 17.26
CA TRP A 518 -7.42 -1.08 17.73
C TRP A 518 -6.28 -0.53 18.60
N ALA A 519 -5.72 0.63 18.27
CA ALA A 519 -4.67 1.27 19.05
C ALA A 519 -5.15 1.81 20.41
N LEU A 520 -6.39 2.30 20.51
CA LEU A 520 -7.01 2.66 21.79
C LEU A 520 -7.34 1.43 22.65
N GLU A 521 -7.71 0.31 22.03
CA GLU A 521 -7.94 -0.98 22.71
C GLU A 521 -6.64 -1.67 23.12
N ASN A 522 -5.52 -1.40 22.44
CA ASN A 522 -4.22 -2.02 22.64
C ASN A 522 -3.11 -0.93 22.74
N PRO A 523 -3.11 -0.05 23.76
CA PRO A 523 -2.30 1.17 23.75
C PRO A 523 -0.79 0.98 24.00
N GLU A 524 -0.33 -0.22 24.38
CA GLU A 524 1.07 -0.51 24.76
C GLU A 524 1.68 -1.69 23.95
N ALA A 525 1.15 -1.96 22.75
CA ALA A 525 1.59 -3.03 21.86
C ALA A 525 2.91 -2.76 21.13
N GLY A 526 3.45 -1.54 21.25
CA GLY A 526 4.65 -1.09 20.55
C GLY A 526 4.40 -0.61 19.12
N ILE A 527 5.47 -0.54 18.33
CA ILE A 527 5.35 -0.39 16.88
C ILE A 527 4.75 -1.68 16.33
N VAL A 528 3.69 -1.60 15.52
CA VAL A 528 3.03 -2.74 14.88
C VAL A 528 2.75 -2.45 13.41
N GLU A 529 2.79 -3.50 12.58
CA GLU A 529 2.22 -3.49 11.22
C GLU A 529 0.84 -4.15 11.25
N THR A 530 0.01 -3.91 10.24
CA THR A 530 -1.37 -4.43 10.16
C THR A 530 -1.47 -5.96 10.10
N ASP A 531 -0.42 -6.64 9.66
CA ASP A 531 -0.26 -8.10 9.79
C ASP A 531 -0.19 -8.57 11.25
N GLU A 532 0.22 -7.73 12.19
CA GLU A 532 0.39 -8.08 13.61
C GLU A 532 -0.90 -7.83 14.43
N MET A 533 -1.87 -7.09 13.89
CA MET A 533 -3.15 -6.74 14.54
C MET A 533 -4.21 -7.84 14.44
N ASP A 534 -5.30 -7.73 15.22
CA ASP A 534 -6.46 -8.62 15.04
C ASP A 534 -7.36 -8.16 13.87
N HIS A 535 -7.27 -8.90 12.78
CA HIS A 535 -8.12 -8.76 11.60
C HIS A 535 -9.62 -8.83 11.90
N ALA A 536 -10.07 -9.60 12.89
CA ALA A 536 -11.49 -9.81 13.14
C ALA A 536 -12.09 -8.54 13.75
N ARG A 537 -11.44 -7.99 14.79
CA ARG A 537 -11.79 -6.68 15.36
C ARG A 537 -11.66 -5.54 14.36
N CYS A 538 -10.57 -5.46 13.59
CA CYS A 538 -10.40 -4.39 12.62
C CYS A 538 -11.46 -4.43 11.51
N LEU A 539 -11.76 -5.61 10.96
CA LEU A 539 -12.82 -5.77 9.96
C LEU A 539 -14.23 -5.60 10.53
N GLU A 540 -14.47 -5.83 11.83
CA GLU A 540 -15.74 -5.50 12.48
C GLU A 540 -16.04 -3.99 12.40
N ILE A 541 -15.03 -3.17 12.72
CA ILE A 541 -15.11 -1.70 12.64
C ILE A 541 -15.19 -1.22 11.18
N GLN A 542 -14.44 -1.85 10.27
CA GLN A 542 -14.31 -1.38 8.89
C GLN A 542 -15.46 -1.81 7.96
N LYS A 543 -16.00 -3.03 8.09
CA LYS A 543 -17.01 -3.60 7.17
C LYS A 543 -18.22 -2.69 6.86
N PRO A 544 -18.77 -1.89 7.80
CA PRO A 544 -19.82 -0.89 7.51
C PRO A 544 -19.48 0.14 6.42
N TYR A 545 -18.20 0.27 6.05
CA TYR A 545 -17.69 1.24 5.08
C TYR A 545 -17.17 0.62 3.77
N LEU A 546 -17.25 -0.71 3.62
CA LEU A 546 -16.64 -1.44 2.50
C LEU A 546 -17.66 -1.95 1.46
N GLY A 547 -18.93 -1.59 1.60
CA GLY A 547 -20.00 -2.07 0.72
C GLY A 547 -20.06 -3.60 0.66
N PRO A 548 -20.17 -4.22 -0.52
CA PRO A 548 -20.09 -5.67 -0.66
C PRO A 548 -18.66 -6.17 -0.38
N VAL A 549 -18.46 -6.89 0.73
CA VAL A 549 -17.22 -7.64 1.00
C VAL A 549 -17.48 -9.13 0.76
N LYS A 550 -16.76 -9.74 -0.18
CA LYS A 550 -17.04 -11.10 -0.68
C LYS A 550 -15.77 -11.85 -1.10
N GLY A 551 -15.88 -13.17 -1.19
CA GLY A 551 -14.88 -14.06 -1.75
C GLY A 551 -15.34 -14.78 -3.01
N TYR A 552 -14.44 -14.98 -3.96
CA TYR A 552 -14.70 -15.52 -5.29
C TYR A 552 -13.57 -16.49 -5.69
N TYR A 553 -13.91 -17.74 -6.00
CA TYR A 553 -12.98 -18.68 -6.64
C TYR A 553 -12.95 -18.46 -8.15
N THR A 554 -11.81 -18.72 -8.77
CA THR A 554 -11.64 -18.71 -10.22
C THR A 554 -10.69 -19.83 -10.65
N ASP A 555 -11.01 -20.48 -11.77
CA ASP A 555 -10.10 -21.41 -12.46
C ASP A 555 -9.08 -20.66 -13.34
N TRP A 556 -9.19 -19.32 -13.45
CA TRP A 556 -8.26 -18.50 -14.24
C TRP A 556 -6.81 -18.63 -13.80
N THR A 557 -5.89 -18.71 -14.76
CA THR A 557 -4.45 -18.67 -14.52
C THR A 557 -3.74 -17.64 -15.41
N PRO A 558 -2.51 -17.23 -15.06
CA PRO A 558 -1.67 -16.42 -15.94
C PRO A 558 -1.34 -17.04 -17.30
N LEU A 559 -1.64 -18.33 -17.53
CA LEU A 559 -1.45 -19.05 -18.80
C LEU A 559 -2.71 -19.12 -19.68
N ASP A 560 -3.85 -18.60 -19.22
CA ASP A 560 -5.11 -18.71 -19.96
C ASP A 560 -5.00 -18.03 -21.33
N GLY A 561 -5.29 -18.79 -22.39
CA GLY A 561 -5.16 -18.33 -23.78
C GLY A 561 -3.71 -18.16 -24.28
N ARG A 562 -2.72 -18.78 -23.61
CA ARG A 562 -1.29 -18.71 -23.96
C ARG A 562 -0.68 -20.11 -24.17
N PRO A 563 0.36 -20.26 -25.01
CA PRO A 563 0.97 -19.23 -25.85
C PRO A 563 0.04 -18.74 -26.96
N GLY A 564 0.17 -17.46 -27.33
CA GLY A 564 -0.59 -16.85 -28.42
C GLY A 564 0.02 -17.08 -29.81
N PHE A 565 -0.18 -16.13 -30.73
CA PHE A 565 0.39 -16.17 -32.09
C PHE A 565 1.92 -16.06 -32.16
N PHE A 566 2.59 -15.79 -31.04
CA PHE A 566 4.04 -15.61 -30.94
C PHE A 566 4.62 -16.55 -29.87
N PRO A 567 5.87 -17.02 -30.03
CA PRO A 567 6.53 -17.82 -28.99
C PRO A 567 6.69 -17.03 -27.67
N GLU A 568 6.31 -17.63 -26.56
CA GLU A 568 6.40 -17.04 -25.23
C GLU A 568 7.30 -17.88 -24.29
N ASP A 569 8.11 -17.22 -23.48
CA ASP A 569 8.99 -17.88 -22.49
C ASP A 569 8.21 -18.27 -21.22
N LEU A 570 7.38 -19.30 -21.32
CA LEU A 570 6.44 -19.75 -20.27
C LEU A 570 7.06 -20.80 -19.31
N ASP A 571 6.37 -21.08 -18.20
CA ASP A 571 6.52 -22.32 -17.42
C ASP A 571 5.14 -22.99 -17.29
N GLU A 572 4.87 -23.95 -18.17
CA GLU A 572 3.61 -24.71 -18.24
C GLU A 572 3.42 -25.68 -17.06
N THR A 573 4.50 -26.01 -16.32
CA THR A 573 4.43 -26.94 -15.18
C THR A 573 3.87 -26.27 -13.91
N ASP A 574 3.79 -24.94 -13.90
CA ASP A 574 3.26 -24.17 -12.78
C ASP A 574 2.75 -22.80 -13.28
N PRO A 575 1.43 -22.67 -13.57
CA PRO A 575 0.86 -21.45 -14.12
C PRO A 575 1.14 -20.19 -13.29
N TRP A 576 1.36 -20.34 -11.98
CA TRP A 576 1.54 -19.28 -10.99
C TRP A 576 3.01 -18.95 -10.68
N GLN A 577 3.93 -19.25 -11.59
CA GLN A 577 5.28 -18.67 -11.57
C GLN A 577 5.24 -17.19 -11.96
N PHE A 578 6.06 -16.36 -11.32
CA PHE A 578 6.26 -14.96 -11.70
C PHE A 578 6.69 -14.79 -13.18
N LYS A 579 7.35 -15.83 -13.73
CA LYS A 579 7.66 -15.98 -15.16
C LYS A 579 6.45 -15.80 -16.07
N ASN A 580 5.29 -16.34 -15.67
CA ASN A 580 4.04 -16.27 -16.43
C ASN A 580 3.26 -14.99 -16.11
N ILE A 581 3.30 -14.54 -14.86
CA ILE A 581 2.62 -13.34 -14.36
C ILE A 581 3.19 -12.07 -15.01
N LEU A 582 4.51 -11.88 -15.00
CA LEU A 582 5.18 -10.70 -15.54
C LEU A 582 4.97 -10.57 -17.06
N VAL A 583 4.60 -9.37 -17.51
CA VAL A 583 4.49 -9.04 -18.94
C VAL A 583 5.87 -8.73 -19.50
N ARG A 584 6.22 -9.43 -20.58
CA ARG A 584 7.53 -9.46 -21.24
C ARG A 584 7.32 -9.66 -22.74
#